data_AF-X0Y4S5-F1
#
_entry.id   AF-X0Y4S5-F1
#
_cell.length_a   1.000
_cell.length_b   1.000
_cell.length_c   1.000
_cell.angle_alpha   90.00
_cell.angle_beta   90.00
_cell.angle_gamma   90.00
#
_symmetry.space_group_name_H-M   'P 1'
#
loop_
_entity.id
_entity.type
_entity.pdbx_description
1 polymer ?
#
loop_
_entity_poly.entity_id
_entity_poly.type
_entity_poly.pdbx_seq_one_letter_code
_entity_poly.pdbx_strand_id
1 'polypeptide(L)'
;GPIRDEAVTLLMEPKYHELAPAYPGVFSAGMGAEPILDILRRLDLDRLALKARQEIQNFSGQRRKKATKRLKVVEAFRKSNNRPEWMVVTVLPVLPPDLRPMVQLDGGRFATSDLNDLYRRVINRNNRLKRLLELGAPEIIIRNEKRMLQEAVDSLIDNGRRGRAVSTAGNHKLKSLSDMLKGKQGRFRQ
;
A
#
# COMPACT_ATOMS: atom_id res chain seq x y z
N GLY A 1 19.42 19.33 -2.79
CA GLY A 1 19.03 19.16 -4.21
C GLY A 1 18.14 17.94 -4.37
N PRO A 2 17.32 17.82 -5.42
CA PRO A 2 16.47 16.65 -5.59
C PRO A 2 17.35 15.40 -5.72
N ILE A 3 17.05 14.39 -4.92
CA ILE A 3 17.70 13.07 -4.94
C ILE A 3 17.49 12.49 -6.35
N ARG A 4 18.57 12.28 -7.10
CA ARG A 4 18.53 11.62 -8.42
C ARG A 4 17.97 10.19 -8.23
N ASP A 5 17.22 9.67 -9.20
CA ASP A 5 16.60 8.32 -9.16
C ASP A 5 17.55 7.18 -8.75
N GLU A 6 18.86 7.36 -8.92
CA GLU A 6 19.90 6.38 -8.61
C GLU A 6 20.42 6.45 -7.16
N ALA A 7 19.94 7.41 -6.36
CA ALA A 7 20.40 7.69 -5.01
C ALA A 7 19.36 7.31 -3.93
N VAL A 8 18.58 6.26 -4.16
CA VAL A 8 17.74 5.64 -3.12
C VAL A 8 18.46 4.41 -2.60
N THR A 9 18.74 4.39 -1.29
CA THR A 9 19.39 3.26 -0.63
C THR A 9 18.57 2.84 0.57
N LEU A 10 18.45 1.53 0.78
CA LEU A 10 17.88 0.99 2.01
C LEU A 10 18.89 1.18 3.15
N LEU A 11 18.49 1.93 4.16
CA LEU A 11 19.26 2.11 5.38
C LEU A 11 18.66 1.26 6.49
N MET A 12 19.50 0.46 7.13
CA MET A 12 19.14 -0.26 8.36
C MET A 12 19.16 0.70 9.54
N GLU A 13 18.34 0.43 10.55
CA GLU A 13 18.13 1.32 11.69
C GLU A 13 19.42 1.70 12.45
N PRO A 14 20.37 0.77 12.74
CA PRO A 14 21.63 1.15 13.39
C PRO A 14 22.44 2.16 12.57
N LYS A 15 22.51 1.95 11.24
CA LYS A 15 23.22 2.86 10.34
C LYS A 15 22.52 4.22 10.23
N TYR A 16 21.19 4.25 10.28
CA TYR A 16 20.46 5.51 10.30
C TYR A 16 20.79 6.33 11.55
N HIS A 17 20.81 5.69 12.73
CA HIS A 17 21.16 6.37 13.99
C HIS A 17 22.61 6.86 14.04
N GLU A 18 23.53 6.18 13.34
CA GLU A 18 24.92 6.63 13.18
C GLU A 18 25.02 7.83 12.22
N LEU A 19 24.39 7.72 11.04
CA LEU A 19 24.57 8.69 9.95
C LEU A 19 23.74 9.97 10.12
N ALA A 20 22.55 9.88 10.71
CA ALA A 20 21.65 11.02 10.88
C ALA A 20 22.28 12.18 11.68
N PRO A 21 22.93 11.97 12.84
CA PRO A 21 23.61 13.04 13.56
C PRO A 21 24.95 13.43 12.92
N ALA A 22 25.65 12.49 12.27
CA ALA A 22 26.95 12.76 11.66
C ALA A 22 26.86 13.62 10.39
N TYR A 23 25.77 13.51 9.63
CA TYR A 23 25.60 14.18 8.34
C TYR A 23 24.23 14.88 8.20
N PRO A 24 23.94 15.88 9.04
CA PRO A 24 22.65 16.58 9.01
C PRO A 24 22.45 17.30 7.67
N GLY A 25 21.27 17.12 7.06
CA GLY A 25 20.90 17.76 5.79
C GLY A 25 21.52 17.16 4.52
N VAL A 26 22.42 16.18 4.64
CA VAL A 26 23.06 15.50 3.49
C VAL A 26 22.10 14.52 2.82
N PHE A 27 21.27 13.84 3.62
CA PHE A 27 20.27 12.89 3.12
C PHE A 27 18.94 13.07 3.86
N SER A 28 17.87 12.59 3.24
CA SER A 28 16.55 12.46 3.85
C SER A 28 16.21 10.99 3.93
N ALA A 29 15.75 10.52 5.09
CA ALA A 29 15.26 9.16 5.27
C ALA A 29 13.85 9.19 5.86
N GLY A 30 13.09 8.14 5.54
CA GLY A 30 11.80 7.88 6.13
C GLY A 30 11.48 6.40 6.04
N MET A 31 10.36 5.99 6.62
CA MET A 31 9.94 4.59 6.67
C MET A 31 8.49 4.43 6.19
N GLY A 32 8.16 3.25 5.67
CA GLY A 32 6.81 2.89 5.28
C GLY A 32 6.45 3.37 3.88
N ALA A 33 5.17 3.73 3.69
CA ALA A 33 4.63 4.07 2.37
C ALA A 33 4.97 5.51 1.91
N GLU A 34 5.23 6.44 2.84
CA GLU A 34 5.47 7.86 2.52
C GLU A 34 6.75 8.07 1.67
N PRO A 35 7.91 7.49 2.00
CA PRO A 35 9.09 7.62 1.14
C PRO A 35 8.89 6.98 -0.23
N ILE A 36 8.14 5.89 -0.30
CA ILE A 36 7.82 5.21 -1.57
C ILE A 36 6.95 6.13 -2.45
N LEU A 37 5.96 6.81 -1.86
CA LEU A 37 5.15 7.80 -2.56
C LEU A 37 6.02 8.93 -3.11
N ASP A 38 6.95 9.46 -2.33
CA ASP A 38 7.84 10.54 -2.76
C ASP A 38 8.78 10.11 -3.89
N ILE A 39 9.28 8.87 -3.84
CA ILE A 39 10.08 8.28 -4.92
C ILE A 39 9.22 8.15 -6.19
N LEU A 40 8.02 7.60 -6.08
CA LEU A 40 7.12 7.39 -7.23
C LEU A 40 6.69 8.70 -7.88
N ARG A 41 6.49 9.77 -7.10
CA ARG A 41 6.16 11.12 -7.60
C ARG A 41 7.29 11.78 -8.41
N ARG A 42 8.55 11.43 -8.11
CA ARG A 42 9.73 11.99 -8.78
C ARG A 42 10.19 11.15 -9.97
N LEU A 43 9.54 10.01 -10.19
CA LEU A 43 9.97 9.01 -11.15
C LEU A 43 9.81 9.50 -12.59
N ASP A 44 10.92 9.61 -13.31
CA ASP A 44 10.91 9.93 -14.74
C ASP A 44 10.77 8.65 -15.58
N LEU A 45 9.56 8.39 -16.07
CA LEU A 45 9.25 7.21 -16.88
C LEU A 45 9.95 7.22 -18.24
N ASP A 46 10.17 8.39 -18.84
CA ASP A 46 10.83 8.51 -20.15
C ASP A 46 12.32 8.16 -20.03
N ARG A 47 12.98 8.70 -19.02
CA ARG A 47 14.37 8.38 -18.70
C ARG A 47 14.55 6.91 -18.34
N LEU A 48 13.64 6.34 -17.55
CA LEU A 48 13.67 4.92 -17.21
C LEU A 48 13.47 4.02 -18.43
N ALA A 49 12.58 4.39 -19.35
CA ALA A 49 12.37 3.65 -20.60
C ALA A 49 13.64 3.68 -21.46
N LEU A 50 14.27 4.85 -21.62
CA LEU A 50 15.52 5.00 -22.38
C LEU A 50 16.64 4.13 -21.78
N LYS A 51 16.85 4.23 -20.45
CA LYS A 51 17.85 3.43 -19.74
C LYS A 51 17.60 1.93 -19.88
N ALA A 52 16.34 1.49 -19.76
CA ALA A 52 15.99 0.08 -19.92
C ALA A 52 16.22 -0.42 -21.35
N ARG A 53 15.97 0.40 -22.39
CA ARG A 53 16.27 0.05 -23.79
C ARG A 53 17.77 -0.08 -24.03
N GLN A 54 18.57 0.84 -23.50
CA GLN A 54 20.04 0.75 -23.55
C GLN A 54 20.53 -0.50 -22.82
N GLU A 55 19.99 -0.83 -21.64
CA GLU A 55 20.35 -2.06 -20.93
C GLU A 55 20.01 -3.33 -21.74
N ILE A 56 18.94 -3.31 -22.53
CA ILE A 56 18.54 -4.44 -23.38
C ILE A 56 19.47 -4.62 -24.57
N GLN A 57 19.97 -3.52 -25.14
CA GLN A 57 20.89 -3.55 -26.28
C GLN A 57 22.31 -3.93 -25.86
N ASN A 58 22.79 -3.39 -24.73
CA ASN A 58 24.19 -3.47 -24.33
C ASN A 58 24.53 -4.68 -23.45
N PHE A 59 23.53 -5.35 -22.85
CA PHE A 59 23.75 -6.49 -21.98
C PHE A 59 22.98 -7.73 -22.44
N SER A 60 23.42 -8.90 -22.01
CA SER A 60 22.81 -10.20 -22.32
C SER A 60 22.33 -10.93 -21.06
N GLY A 61 21.74 -12.11 -21.24
CA GLY A 61 21.35 -13.02 -20.16
C GLY A 61 20.36 -12.41 -19.15
N GLN A 62 20.66 -12.59 -17.85
CA GLN A 62 19.79 -12.19 -16.76
C GLN A 62 19.57 -10.67 -16.70
N ARG A 63 20.59 -9.87 -17.03
CA ARG A 63 20.50 -8.40 -17.00
C ARG A 63 19.54 -7.90 -18.07
N ARG A 64 19.65 -8.41 -19.31
CA ARG A 64 18.69 -8.14 -20.39
C ARG A 64 17.28 -8.55 -19.98
N LYS A 65 17.09 -9.75 -19.43
CA LYS A 65 15.76 -10.24 -18.99
C LYS A 65 15.12 -9.34 -17.93
N LYS A 66 15.89 -8.84 -16.95
CA LYS A 66 15.41 -7.87 -15.95
C LYS A 66 15.05 -6.53 -16.60
N ALA A 67 15.87 -6.02 -17.51
CA ALA A 67 15.60 -4.79 -18.23
C ALA A 67 14.36 -4.88 -19.12
N THR A 68 14.14 -6.00 -19.83
CA THR A 68 12.93 -6.25 -20.62
C THR A 68 11.67 -6.23 -19.75
N LYS A 69 11.69 -6.90 -18.59
CA LYS A 69 10.54 -6.89 -17.66
C LYS A 69 10.26 -5.48 -17.13
N ARG A 70 11.30 -4.72 -16.79
CA ARG A 70 11.19 -3.33 -16.32
C ARG A 70 10.59 -2.44 -17.42
N LEU A 71 11.12 -2.52 -18.64
CA LEU A 71 10.63 -1.75 -19.78
C LEU A 71 9.15 -2.05 -20.05
N LYS A 72 8.72 -3.32 -19.96
CA LYS A 72 7.31 -3.69 -20.14
C LYS A 72 6.38 -2.94 -19.18
N VAL A 73 6.77 -2.84 -17.89
CA VAL A 73 5.98 -2.12 -16.88
C VAL A 73 6.00 -0.62 -17.13
N VAL A 74 7.19 -0.05 -17.41
CA VAL A 74 7.34 1.39 -17.68
C VAL A 74 6.53 1.82 -18.91
N GLU A 75 6.60 1.07 -20.01
CA GLU A 75 5.82 1.34 -21.21
C GLU A 75 4.31 1.21 -20.97
N ALA A 76 3.87 0.29 -20.11
CA ALA A 76 2.46 0.17 -19.75
C ALA A 76 1.95 1.42 -19.01
N PHE A 77 2.74 1.97 -18.08
CA PHE A 77 2.42 3.25 -17.43
C PHE A 77 2.39 4.40 -18.44
N ARG A 78 3.43 4.54 -19.27
CA ARG A 78 3.51 5.60 -20.30
C ARG A 78 2.32 5.57 -21.26
N LYS A 79 1.91 4.38 -21.72
CA LYS A 79 0.78 4.22 -22.67
C LYS A 79 -0.59 4.46 -22.04
N SER A 80 -0.75 4.13 -20.76
CA SER A 80 -2.04 4.24 -20.07
C SER A 80 -2.29 5.61 -19.43
N ASN A 81 -1.28 6.50 -19.45
CA ASN A 81 -1.30 7.80 -18.77
C ASN A 81 -1.58 7.72 -17.26
N ASN A 82 -1.41 6.53 -16.66
CA ASN A 82 -1.52 6.33 -15.23
C ASN A 82 -0.24 6.80 -14.56
N ARG A 83 -0.38 7.52 -13.45
CA ARG A 83 0.78 7.97 -12.69
C ARG A 83 1.21 6.91 -11.66
N PRO A 84 2.51 6.55 -11.54
CA PRO A 84 2.96 5.48 -10.65
C PRO A 84 2.57 5.67 -9.19
N GLU A 85 2.54 6.91 -8.70
CA GLU A 85 2.20 7.25 -7.34
C GLU A 85 0.74 6.93 -6.96
N TRP A 86 -0.15 6.73 -7.93
CA TRP A 86 -1.53 6.32 -7.67
C TRP A 86 -1.63 4.92 -7.04
N MET A 87 -0.55 4.13 -7.09
CA MET A 87 -0.46 2.86 -6.36
C MET A 87 -0.46 3.05 -4.84
N VAL A 88 -0.10 4.25 -4.33
CA VAL A 88 -0.17 4.58 -2.91
C VAL A 88 -1.47 5.29 -2.62
N VAL A 89 -2.38 4.60 -1.92
CA VAL A 89 -3.71 5.12 -1.60
C VAL A 89 -3.62 6.17 -0.51
N THR A 90 -3.95 7.41 -0.85
CA THR A 90 -4.06 8.54 0.09
C THR A 90 -5.51 8.84 0.49
N VAL A 91 -6.46 8.46 -0.37
CA VAL A 91 -7.90 8.56 -0.15
C VAL A 91 -8.52 7.20 -0.44
N LEU A 92 -9.16 6.61 0.56
CA LEU A 92 -9.82 5.32 0.43
C LEU A 92 -11.33 5.51 0.23
N PRO A 93 -11.89 5.17 -0.94
CA PRO A 93 -13.33 5.25 -1.15
C PRO A 93 -14.09 4.23 -0.29
N VAL A 94 -15.26 4.64 0.18
CA VAL A 94 -16.17 3.79 0.96
C VAL A 94 -17.35 3.42 0.07
N LEU A 95 -17.65 2.12 -0.01
CA LEU A 95 -18.81 1.67 -0.78
C LEU A 95 -20.12 2.25 -0.22
N PRO A 96 -21.11 2.57 -1.09
CA PRO A 96 -22.46 2.93 -0.67
C PRO A 96 -23.06 1.89 0.28
N PRO A 97 -23.88 2.30 1.26
CA PRO A 97 -24.50 1.39 2.24
C PRO A 97 -25.24 0.20 1.61
N ASP A 98 -25.90 0.41 0.46
CA ASP A 98 -26.66 -0.64 -0.24
C ASP A 98 -25.77 -1.81 -0.71
N LEU A 99 -24.48 -1.55 -0.95
CA LEU A 99 -23.51 -2.59 -1.34
C LEU A 99 -22.86 -3.27 -0.12
N ARG A 100 -23.18 -2.82 1.09
CA ARG A 100 -22.68 -3.34 2.38
C ARG A 100 -23.81 -3.38 3.42
N PRO A 101 -24.87 -4.18 3.17
CA PRO A 101 -26.10 -4.13 3.95
C PRO A 101 -25.86 -4.52 5.43
N MET A 102 -26.72 -3.95 6.27
CA MET A 102 -26.90 -4.30 7.66
C MET A 102 -28.39 -4.58 7.87
N VAL A 103 -28.72 -5.80 8.24
CA VAL A 103 -30.10 -6.27 8.37
C VAL A 103 -30.38 -6.54 9.84
N GLN A 104 -31.48 -5.98 10.34
CA GLN A 104 -31.97 -6.30 11.67
C GLN A 104 -32.65 -7.67 11.64
N LEU A 105 -32.31 -8.52 12.60
CA LEU A 105 -32.89 -9.83 12.82
C LEU A 105 -33.85 -9.77 14.02
N ASP A 106 -34.69 -10.80 14.13
CA ASP A 106 -35.57 -10.97 15.29
C ASP A 106 -34.77 -10.98 16.60
N GLY A 107 -35.36 -10.40 17.65
CA GLY A 107 -34.72 -10.29 18.96
C GLY A 107 -33.62 -9.22 19.06
N GLY A 108 -33.62 -8.21 18.16
CA GLY A 108 -32.75 -7.03 18.26
C GLY A 108 -31.30 -7.26 17.83
N ARG A 109 -31.00 -8.40 17.19
CA ARG A 109 -29.67 -8.70 16.64
C ARG A 109 -29.51 -8.03 15.27
N PHE A 110 -28.28 -7.82 14.85
CA PHE A 110 -27.97 -7.31 13.51
C PHE A 110 -27.03 -8.27 12.78
N ALA A 111 -27.35 -8.56 11.52
CA ALA A 111 -26.43 -9.19 10.58
C ALA A 111 -25.77 -8.09 9.75
N THR A 112 -24.44 -8.03 9.76
CA THR A 112 -23.67 -7.03 9.01
C THR A 112 -22.80 -7.71 7.96
N SER A 113 -22.66 -7.09 6.79
CA SER A 113 -21.63 -7.47 5.82
C SER A 113 -20.22 -7.44 6.45
N ASP A 114 -19.40 -8.45 6.14
CA ASP A 114 -17.98 -8.53 6.54
C ASP A 114 -17.19 -7.25 6.19
N LEU A 115 -17.57 -6.57 5.09
CA LEU A 115 -16.97 -5.30 4.70
C LEU A 115 -17.15 -4.20 5.75
N ASN A 116 -18.28 -4.15 6.44
CA ASN A 116 -18.51 -3.13 7.47
C ASN A 116 -17.50 -3.27 8.62
N ASP A 117 -17.12 -4.50 8.97
CA ASP A 117 -16.10 -4.76 9.96
C ASP A 117 -14.70 -4.36 9.47
N LEU A 118 -14.37 -4.65 8.22
CA LEU A 118 -13.09 -4.27 7.60
C LEU A 118 -12.97 -2.73 7.50
N TYR A 119 -14.02 -2.04 7.05
CA TYR A 119 -14.05 -0.56 7.03
C TYR A 119 -13.92 0.03 8.43
N ARG A 120 -14.65 -0.51 9.42
CA ARG A 120 -14.56 -0.04 10.82
C ARG A 120 -13.14 -0.15 11.36
N ARG A 121 -12.43 -1.24 11.06
CA ARG A 121 -11.02 -1.42 11.43
C ARG A 121 -10.14 -0.33 10.83
N VAL A 122 -10.27 -0.05 9.53
CA VAL A 122 -9.50 1.02 8.87
C VAL A 122 -9.79 2.38 9.51
N ILE A 123 -11.06 2.72 9.71
CA ILE A 123 -11.47 4.00 10.31
C ILE A 123 -10.90 4.14 11.72
N ASN A 124 -11.01 3.10 12.56
CA ASN A 124 -10.51 3.12 13.93
C ASN A 124 -8.99 3.30 13.99
N ARG A 125 -8.24 2.61 13.11
CA ARG A 125 -6.78 2.76 13.01
C ARG A 125 -6.39 4.15 12.51
N ASN A 126 -7.09 4.68 11.51
CA ASN A 126 -6.84 6.01 10.98
C ASN A 126 -7.09 7.11 12.02
N ASN A 127 -8.22 7.04 12.74
CA ASN A 127 -8.56 7.99 13.80
C ASN A 127 -7.59 7.90 14.98
N ARG A 128 -7.16 6.68 15.35
CA ARG A 128 -6.14 6.48 16.37
C ARG A 128 -4.79 7.06 15.95
N LEU A 129 -4.36 6.81 14.72
CA LEU A 129 -3.12 7.39 14.19
C LEU A 129 -3.17 8.92 14.20
N LYS A 130 -4.28 9.51 13.77
CA LYS A 130 -4.50 10.96 13.82
C LYS A 130 -4.33 11.51 15.25
N ARG A 131 -5.00 10.90 16.23
CA ARG A 131 -4.88 11.30 17.64
C ARG A 131 -3.46 11.14 18.19
N LEU A 132 -2.75 10.07 17.81
CA LEU A 132 -1.37 9.86 18.24
C LEU A 132 -0.42 10.94 17.69
N LEU A 133 -0.65 11.38 16.46
CA LEU A 133 0.10 12.50 15.85
C LEU A 133 -0.20 13.82 16.57
N GLU A 134 -1.47 14.12 16.84
CA GLU A 134 -1.89 15.34 17.56
C GLU A 134 -1.31 15.42 18.98
N LEU A 135 -1.17 14.28 19.66
CA LEU A 135 -0.59 14.19 21.00
C LEU A 135 0.94 14.15 21.02
N GLY A 136 1.61 14.18 19.85
CA GLY A 136 3.06 14.07 19.77
C GLY A 136 3.59 12.74 20.32
N ALA A 137 2.87 11.64 20.09
CA ALA A 137 3.27 10.33 20.58
C ALA A 137 4.67 9.92 20.07
N PRO A 138 5.44 9.11 20.82
CA PRO A 138 6.74 8.63 20.38
C PRO A 138 6.72 7.96 19.00
N GLU A 139 7.80 8.14 18.24
CA GLU A 139 7.88 7.69 16.85
C GLU A 139 7.65 6.18 16.69
N ILE A 140 8.11 5.37 17.64
CA ILE A 140 7.89 3.90 17.66
C ILE A 140 6.39 3.58 17.68
N ILE A 141 5.60 4.31 18.46
CA ILE A 141 4.15 4.11 18.58
C ILE A 141 3.46 4.53 17.26
N ILE A 142 3.85 5.67 16.69
CA ILE A 142 3.35 6.14 15.40
C ILE A 142 3.66 5.13 14.29
N ARG A 143 4.90 4.63 14.22
CA ARG A 143 5.32 3.62 13.23
C ARG A 143 4.51 2.34 13.35
N ASN A 144 4.27 1.86 14.58
CA ASN A 144 3.43 0.68 14.79
C ASN A 144 1.98 0.94 14.37
N GLU A 145 1.40 2.11 14.65
CA GLU A 145 0.04 2.41 14.21
C GLU A 145 -0.06 2.59 12.69
N LYS A 146 0.94 3.19 12.04
CA LYS A 146 1.06 3.22 10.56
C LYS A 146 1.08 1.80 9.97
N ARG A 147 1.85 0.87 10.57
CA ARG A 147 1.86 -0.55 10.17
C ARG A 147 0.48 -1.19 10.34
N MET A 148 -0.17 -0.98 11.48
CA MET A 148 -1.51 -1.53 11.75
C MET A 148 -2.58 -0.97 10.79
N LEU A 149 -2.47 0.31 10.42
CA LEU A 149 -3.36 0.93 9.44
C LEU A 149 -3.13 0.33 8.04
N GLN A 150 -1.87 0.13 7.63
CA GLN A 150 -1.54 -0.55 6.38
C GLN A 150 -2.15 -1.95 6.33
N GLU A 151 -2.00 -2.73 7.41
CA GLU A 151 -2.58 -4.08 7.48
C GLU A 151 -4.11 -4.08 7.43
N ALA A 152 -4.75 -3.08 8.03
CA ALA A 152 -6.20 -2.92 7.96
C ALA A 152 -6.68 -2.63 6.53
N VAL A 153 -5.97 -1.78 5.79
CA VAL A 153 -6.26 -1.47 4.38
C VAL A 153 -5.98 -2.67 3.49
N ASP A 154 -4.86 -3.38 3.70
CA ASP A 154 -4.53 -4.62 2.98
C ASP A 154 -5.65 -5.65 3.16
N SER A 155 -6.15 -5.81 4.38
CA SER A 155 -7.25 -6.74 4.69
C SER A 155 -8.58 -6.33 4.06
N LEU A 156 -8.86 -5.03 3.96
CA LEU A 156 -10.07 -4.54 3.28
C LEU A 156 -10.03 -4.85 1.78
N ILE A 157 -8.87 -4.67 1.14
CA ILE A 157 -8.71 -4.85 -0.31
C ILE A 157 -8.65 -6.34 -0.68
N ASP A 158 -7.83 -7.13 0.01
CA ASP A 158 -7.55 -8.54 -0.33
C ASP A 158 -7.14 -9.32 0.93
N ASN A 159 -8.14 -9.73 1.72
CA ASN A 159 -7.92 -10.36 3.03
C ASN A 159 -7.21 -11.71 2.90
N GLY A 160 -6.09 -11.87 3.62
CA GLY A 160 -5.30 -13.11 3.60
C GLY A 160 -4.30 -13.22 2.45
N ARG A 161 -4.18 -12.20 1.58
CA ARG A 161 -3.10 -12.15 0.59
C ARG A 161 -1.71 -12.00 1.23
N ARG A 162 -1.65 -11.28 2.35
CA ARG A 162 -0.44 -11.09 3.15
C ARG A 162 -0.73 -11.52 4.59
N GLY A 163 0.04 -12.49 5.09
CA GLY A 163 -0.08 -12.97 6.46
C GLY A 163 -1.40 -13.71 6.73
N ARG A 164 -1.80 -13.73 8.01
CA ARG A 164 -3.01 -14.43 8.46
C ARG A 164 -4.24 -13.58 8.17
N ALA A 165 -5.24 -14.19 7.54
CA ALA A 165 -6.52 -13.53 7.28
C ALA A 165 -7.19 -13.06 8.57
N VAL A 166 -7.83 -11.90 8.51
CA VAL A 166 -8.64 -11.37 9.60
C VAL A 166 -9.93 -12.19 9.71
N SER A 167 -10.23 -12.64 10.93
CA SER A 167 -11.40 -13.46 11.25
C SER A 167 -12.25 -12.84 12.37
N THR A 168 -13.53 -13.21 12.40
CA THR A 168 -14.45 -12.93 13.51
C THR A 168 -14.40 -14.02 14.58
N ALA A 169 -15.15 -13.83 15.67
CA ALA A 169 -15.38 -14.89 16.66
C ALA A 169 -16.01 -16.11 15.96
N GLY A 170 -15.39 -17.28 16.10
CA GLY A 170 -15.78 -18.50 15.38
C GLY A 170 -14.93 -18.84 14.15
N ASN A 171 -13.76 -18.21 13.96
CA ASN A 171 -12.80 -18.51 12.89
C ASN A 171 -13.30 -18.23 11.45
N HIS A 172 -14.47 -17.59 11.30
CA HIS A 172 -14.95 -17.12 10.00
C HIS A 172 -14.02 -16.03 9.46
N LYS A 173 -13.46 -16.22 8.27
CA LYS A 173 -12.58 -15.25 7.60
C LYS A 173 -13.45 -14.20 6.92
N LEU A 174 -13.20 -12.93 7.23
CA LEU A 174 -13.96 -11.81 6.65
C LEU A 174 -13.75 -11.76 5.13
N LYS A 175 -14.83 -11.64 4.37
CA LYS A 175 -14.78 -11.41 2.92
C LYS A 175 -14.36 -9.96 2.60
N SER A 176 -13.33 -9.80 1.79
CA SER A 176 -12.78 -8.52 1.33
C SER A 176 -13.41 -8.01 0.03
N LEU A 177 -13.02 -6.81 -0.42
CA LEU A 177 -13.46 -6.26 -1.71
C LEU A 177 -13.09 -7.19 -2.89
N SER A 178 -11.90 -7.78 -2.85
CA SER A 178 -11.46 -8.75 -3.88
C SER A 178 -12.32 -10.01 -3.89
N ASP A 179 -12.77 -10.48 -2.73
CA ASP A 179 -13.61 -11.68 -2.61
C ASP A 179 -15.03 -11.45 -3.16
N MET A 180 -15.52 -10.21 -3.17
CA MET A 180 -16.81 -9.88 -3.78
C MET A 180 -16.77 -9.95 -5.31
N LEU A 181 -15.59 -9.78 -5.91
CA LEU A 181 -15.41 -9.84 -7.36
C LEU A 181 -15.04 -11.26 -7.82
N LYS A 182 -14.31 -12.02 -7.00
CA LYS A 182 -13.80 -13.35 -7.33
C LYS A 182 -14.72 -14.48 -6.84
N GLY A 183 -14.55 -15.66 -7.41
CA GLY A 183 -15.22 -16.89 -6.92
C GLY A 183 -16.60 -17.16 -7.53
N LYS A 184 -17.19 -18.32 -7.19
CA LYS A 184 -18.51 -18.76 -7.70
C LYS A 184 -19.67 -17.86 -7.25
N GLN A 185 -19.51 -17.17 -6.12
CA GLN A 185 -20.47 -16.20 -5.59
C GLN A 185 -20.10 -14.75 -5.92
N GLY A 186 -19.05 -14.53 -6.74
CA GLY A 186 -18.61 -13.19 -7.12
C GLY A 186 -19.51 -12.59 -8.20
N ARG A 187 -19.56 -11.26 -8.24
CA ARG A 187 -20.46 -10.50 -9.14
C ARG A 187 -20.28 -10.79 -10.64
N PHE A 188 -19.13 -11.32 -11.07
CA PHE A 188 -18.89 -11.66 -12.48
C PHE A 188 -19.44 -13.03 -12.91
N ARG A 189 -19.93 -13.85 -11.97
CA ARG A 189 -20.40 -15.23 -12.25
C ARG A 189 -21.85 -15.48 -11.81
N GLN A 190 -22.51 -14.48 -11.23
CA GLN A 190 -23.97 -14.41 -11.10
C GLN A 190 -24.53 -13.72 -12.33
#